data_AF-A0ABD5WPK7-F1
#
_entry.id   AF-A0ABD5WPK7-F1
#
_cell.length_a   1.000
_cell.length_b   1.000
_cell.length_c   1.000
_cell.angle_alpha   90.00
_cell.angle_beta   90.00
_cell.angle_gamma   90.00
#
_symmetry.space_group_name_H-M   'P 1'
#
loop_
_entity.id
_entity.type
_entity.pdbx_description
1 polymer ?
#
loop_
_entity_poly.entity_id
_entity_poly.type
_entity_poly.pdbx_seq_one_letter_code
_entity_poly.pdbx_strand_id
1 'polypeptide(L)'
;MTDDEPPRVEVYPGREAVVEFDPNLTFECVEECTWCCQHGVLLYDEDFLELAERADLSEATTRFRGEDFVTRETKDRETHVADDGAACYFLREDGLCELHAEHDWKPTRCSVFPLEVALEGGEIRVSTREKAWDHCEGMNASERRVVDHLDAFLPEYLWELDNPDTKRGL
;
A
#
# COMPACT_ATOMS: atom_id res chain seq x y z
N MET A 1 9.54 8.11 30.07
CA MET A 1 9.42 7.76 28.65
C MET A 1 10.16 6.46 28.55
N THR A 2 9.43 5.35 28.52
CA THR A 2 10.04 4.02 28.62
C THR A 2 10.71 3.71 27.29
N ASP A 3 11.99 3.37 27.36
CA ASP A 3 12.84 2.82 26.31
C ASP A 3 12.36 1.39 25.96
N ASP A 4 11.07 1.25 25.62
CA ASP A 4 10.52 -0.03 25.16
C ASP A 4 10.90 -0.15 23.68
N GLU A 5 11.85 -1.04 23.41
CA GLU A 5 12.22 -1.42 22.04
C GLU A 5 10.92 -1.86 21.32
N PRO A 6 10.64 -1.34 20.11
CA PRO A 6 9.42 -1.66 19.39
C PRO A 6 9.25 -3.19 19.23
N PRO A 7 8.03 -3.73 19.42
CA PRO A 7 7.82 -5.17 19.42
C PRO A 7 8.16 -5.79 18.06
N ARG A 8 8.85 -6.94 18.09
CA ARG A 8 9.06 -7.81 16.92
C ARG A 8 7.89 -8.79 16.79
N VAL A 9 7.35 -8.90 15.57
CA VAL A 9 6.27 -9.83 15.24
C VAL A 9 6.71 -10.72 14.10
N GLU A 10 6.61 -12.03 14.27
CA GLU A 10 6.81 -12.99 13.19
C GLU A 10 5.60 -12.95 12.26
N VAL A 11 5.82 -12.53 11.02
CA VAL A 11 4.76 -12.40 10.00
C VAL A 11 4.65 -13.67 9.18
N TYR A 12 5.80 -14.23 8.80
CA TYR A 12 5.94 -15.53 8.14
C TYR A 12 7.02 -16.34 8.84
N PRO A 13 7.09 -17.68 8.64
CA PRO A 13 8.13 -18.50 9.25
C PRO A 13 9.55 -17.95 9.00
N GLY A 14 10.20 -17.46 10.05
CA GLY A 14 11.54 -16.87 9.99
C GLY A 14 11.63 -15.46 9.38
N ARG A 15 10.50 -14.78 9.12
CA ARG A 15 10.44 -13.39 8.64
C ARG A 15 9.74 -12.53 9.69
N GLU A 16 10.52 -11.68 10.36
CA GLU A 16 10.04 -10.80 11.42
C GLU A 16 9.94 -9.35 10.93
N ALA A 17 8.99 -8.61 11.50
CA ALA A 17 8.83 -7.17 11.34
C ALA A 17 8.86 -6.48 12.71
N VAL A 18 9.53 -5.34 12.79
CA VAL A 18 9.52 -4.44 13.94
C VAL A 18 8.34 -3.49 13.80
N VAL A 19 7.43 -3.50 14.78
CA VAL A 19 6.19 -2.73 14.74
C VAL A 19 6.35 -1.43 15.52
N GLU A 20 6.21 -0.30 14.83
CA GLU A 20 6.38 1.07 15.36
C GLU A 20 5.06 1.86 15.39
N PHE A 21 3.93 1.15 15.48
CA PHE A 21 2.58 1.74 15.60
C PHE A 21 1.84 1.19 16.83
N ASP A 22 0.71 1.81 17.20
CA ASP A 22 -0.11 1.36 18.33
C ASP A 22 -0.60 -0.10 18.11
N PRO A 23 -0.27 -1.06 19.00
CA PRO A 23 -0.74 -2.43 18.86
C PRO A 23 -2.27 -2.59 18.88
N ASN A 24 -3.02 -1.57 19.30
CA ASN A 24 -4.48 -1.57 19.27
C ASN A 24 -5.04 -0.98 17.97
N LEU A 25 -4.19 -0.54 17.04
CA LEU A 25 -4.61 -0.08 15.72
C LEU A 25 -5.44 -1.17 15.04
N THR A 26 -6.67 -0.81 14.66
CA THR A 26 -7.49 -1.63 13.78
C THR A 26 -7.60 -0.98 12.41
N PHE A 27 -7.80 -1.80 11.38
CA PHE A 27 -7.96 -1.31 10.03
C PHE A 27 -8.89 -2.19 9.23
N GLU A 28 -9.73 -1.55 8.42
CA GLU A 28 -10.49 -2.18 7.35
C GLU A 28 -10.60 -1.21 6.18
N CYS A 29 -10.40 -1.72 4.97
CA CYS A 29 -10.57 -0.92 3.76
C CYS A 29 -12.06 -0.62 3.59
N VAL A 30 -12.46 0.64 3.78
CA VAL A 30 -13.84 1.08 3.54
C VAL A 30 -14.08 1.37 2.06
N GLU A 31 -15.32 1.22 1.64
CA GLU A 31 -15.78 1.63 0.31
C GLU A 31 -15.68 3.17 0.17
N GLU A 32 -15.58 3.67 -1.07
CA GLU A 32 -15.66 5.10 -1.43
C GLU A 32 -14.50 6.04 -0.99
N CYS A 33 -13.65 5.68 -0.02
CA CYS A 33 -12.53 6.54 0.44
C CYS A 33 -11.55 6.89 -0.70
N THR A 34 -11.10 5.89 -1.46
CA THR A 34 -10.23 6.00 -2.68
C THR A 34 -8.93 6.79 -2.55
N TRP A 35 -8.59 7.32 -1.38
CA TRP A 35 -7.45 8.22 -1.18
C TRP A 35 -6.11 7.59 -1.58
N CYS A 36 -5.91 6.29 -1.29
CA CYS A 36 -4.72 5.56 -1.72
C CYS A 36 -4.56 5.52 -3.25
N CYS A 37 -5.68 5.52 -3.98
CA CYS A 37 -5.73 5.51 -5.45
C CYS A 37 -5.60 6.90 -6.08
N GLN A 38 -5.59 7.97 -5.28
CA GLN A 38 -5.35 9.34 -5.77
C GLN A 38 -3.86 9.62 -6.03
N HIS A 39 -2.99 8.72 -5.58
CA HIS A 39 -1.54 8.81 -5.71
C HIS A 39 -1.06 7.79 -6.74
N GLY A 40 -0.02 8.12 -7.52
CA GLY A 40 0.63 7.11 -8.36
C GLY A 40 1.24 6.01 -7.50
N VAL A 41 1.17 4.76 -7.97
CA VAL A 41 1.52 3.56 -7.19
C VAL A 41 2.85 3.01 -7.67
N LEU A 42 3.88 3.02 -6.83
CA LEU A 42 5.16 2.36 -7.11
C LEU A 42 4.92 0.87 -7.36
N LEU A 43 5.56 0.35 -8.41
CA LEU A 43 5.62 -1.07 -8.74
C LEU A 43 7.02 -1.58 -8.47
N TYR A 44 7.11 -2.66 -7.69
CA TYR A 44 8.34 -3.46 -7.62
C TYR A 44 8.42 -4.42 -8.81
N ASP A 45 9.58 -5.04 -9.03
CA ASP A 45 9.80 -5.95 -10.15
C ASP A 45 8.76 -7.09 -10.20
N GLU A 46 8.42 -7.69 -9.05
CA GLU A 46 7.37 -8.72 -8.99
C GLU A 46 5.98 -8.15 -9.26
N ASP A 47 5.67 -6.95 -8.77
CA ASP A 47 4.40 -6.28 -9.09
C ASP A 47 4.27 -6.04 -10.60
N PHE A 48 5.37 -5.71 -11.27
CA PHE A 48 5.39 -5.46 -12.70
C PHE A 48 5.13 -6.74 -13.50
N LEU A 49 5.71 -7.87 -13.09
CA LEU A 49 5.47 -9.18 -13.71
C LEU A 49 4.01 -9.61 -13.54
N GLU A 50 3.48 -9.51 -12.32
CA GLU A 50 2.07 -9.82 -12.04
C GLU A 50 1.14 -8.88 -12.81
N LEU A 51 1.46 -7.59 -12.88
CA LEU A 51 0.66 -6.63 -13.64
C LEU A 51 0.64 -6.95 -15.14
N ALA A 52 1.75 -7.45 -15.69
CA ALA A 52 1.85 -7.82 -17.10
C ALA A 52 0.86 -8.92 -17.52
N GLU A 53 0.45 -9.77 -16.58
CA GLU A 53 -0.54 -10.83 -16.82
C GLU A 53 -1.98 -10.32 -16.78
N ARG A 54 -2.19 -9.09 -16.28
CA ARG A 54 -3.51 -8.54 -15.96
C ARG A 54 -3.87 -7.29 -16.77
N ALA A 55 -2.88 -6.53 -17.25
CA ALA A 55 -3.10 -5.26 -17.93
C ALA A 55 -2.05 -4.97 -19.02
N ASP A 56 -2.39 -4.06 -19.94
CA ASP A 56 -1.40 -3.52 -20.89
C ASP A 56 -0.46 -2.56 -20.15
N LEU A 57 0.78 -3.01 -19.93
CA LEU A 57 1.79 -2.23 -19.22
C LEU A 57 2.10 -0.89 -19.88
N SER A 58 1.98 -0.79 -21.21
CA SER A 58 2.30 0.44 -21.93
C SER A 58 1.29 1.55 -21.66
N GLU A 59 0.06 1.19 -21.32
CA GLU A 59 -1.00 2.13 -20.92
C GLU A 59 -1.01 2.32 -19.40
N ALA A 60 -0.89 1.23 -18.66
CA ALA A 60 -1.07 1.22 -17.21
C ALA A 60 0.12 1.77 -16.42
N THR A 61 1.32 1.84 -17.00
CA THR A 61 2.54 2.21 -16.27
C THR A 61 3.24 3.46 -16.82
N THR A 62 3.97 4.13 -15.95
CA THR A 62 4.85 5.25 -16.26
C THR A 62 6.14 5.13 -15.47
N ARG A 63 7.21 5.75 -15.94
CA ARG A 63 8.51 5.69 -15.30
C ARG A 63 8.94 7.05 -14.77
N PHE A 64 9.37 7.08 -13.51
CA PHE A 64 9.86 8.29 -12.86
C PHE A 64 11.10 8.00 -12.03
N ARG A 65 12.17 8.80 -12.24
CA ARG A 65 13.48 8.63 -11.56
C ARG A 65 14.06 7.22 -11.62
N GLY A 66 13.72 6.46 -12.67
CA GLY A 66 14.20 5.10 -12.88
C GLY A 66 13.30 4.00 -12.30
N GLU A 67 12.29 4.37 -11.51
CA GLU A 67 11.30 3.46 -10.91
C GLU A 67 10.01 3.46 -11.73
N ASP A 68 9.30 2.33 -11.72
CA ASP A 68 8.05 2.13 -12.43
C ASP A 68 6.86 2.37 -11.51
N PHE A 69 5.84 3.04 -12.02
CA PHE A 69 4.63 3.40 -11.30
C PHE A 69 3.41 3.07 -12.14
N VAL A 70 2.29 2.77 -11.50
CA VAL A 70 0.98 2.86 -12.15
C VAL A 70 0.72 4.31 -12.52
N THR A 71 0.30 4.51 -13.78
CA THR A 71 -0.07 5.81 -14.31
C THR A 71 -1.20 6.43 -13.49
N ARG A 72 -1.03 7.72 -13.22
CA ARG A 72 -2.07 8.60 -12.70
C ARG A 72 -2.59 9.44 -13.86
N GLU A 73 -3.88 9.36 -14.13
CA GLU A 73 -4.52 9.99 -15.28
C GLU A 73 -5.71 10.84 -14.87
N THR A 74 -6.02 11.86 -15.67
CA THR A 74 -7.24 12.65 -15.50
C THR A 74 -8.46 11.78 -15.78
N LYS A 75 -9.42 11.77 -14.87
CA LYS A 75 -10.70 11.08 -15.04
C LYS A 75 -11.80 12.12 -15.31
N ASP A 76 -12.75 11.80 -16.17
CA ASP A 76 -13.89 12.69 -16.49
C ASP A 76 -15.01 12.57 -15.45
N ARG A 77 -14.70 12.89 -14.19
CA ARG A 77 -15.62 12.83 -13.03
C ARG A 77 -15.13 13.67 -11.86
N GLU A 78 -16.03 14.03 -10.96
CA GLU A 78 -15.73 14.85 -9.77
C GLU A 78 -15.57 14.04 -8.48
N THR A 79 -16.00 12.78 -8.46
CA THR A 79 -15.90 11.87 -7.30
C THR A 79 -14.79 10.83 -7.49
N HIS A 80 -14.25 10.33 -6.38
CA HIS A 80 -13.20 9.31 -6.38
C HIS A 80 -11.99 9.71 -7.23
N VAL A 81 -11.60 10.98 -7.15
CA VAL A 81 -10.44 11.58 -7.81
C VAL A 81 -9.76 12.54 -6.84
N ALA A 82 -8.50 12.87 -7.09
CA ALA A 82 -7.79 13.91 -6.35
C ALA A 82 -8.32 15.31 -6.71
N ASP A 83 -7.84 16.33 -5.99
CA ASP A 83 -8.22 17.75 -6.20
C ASP A 83 -7.94 18.27 -7.63
N ASP A 84 -7.01 17.65 -8.36
CA ASP A 84 -6.70 17.99 -9.75
C ASP A 84 -7.47 17.14 -10.78
N GLY A 85 -8.45 16.37 -10.33
CA GLY A 85 -9.27 15.49 -11.16
C GLY A 85 -8.57 14.20 -11.62
N ALA A 86 -7.38 13.90 -11.10
CA ALA A 86 -6.64 12.71 -11.50
C ALA A 86 -6.69 11.59 -10.46
N ALA A 87 -6.60 10.35 -10.94
CA ALA A 87 -6.55 9.14 -10.12
C ALA A 87 -5.74 8.03 -10.80
N CYS A 88 -5.49 6.95 -10.07
CA CYS A 88 -4.90 5.73 -10.57
C CYS A 88 -5.66 5.20 -11.79
N TYR A 89 -4.92 4.70 -12.78
CA TYR A 89 -5.45 4.07 -14.00
C TYR A 89 -6.56 3.04 -13.66
N PHE A 90 -6.31 2.16 -12.69
CA PHE A 90 -7.23 1.08 -12.28
C PHE A 90 -8.40 1.50 -11.37
N LEU A 91 -8.57 2.80 -11.07
CA LEU A 91 -9.68 3.25 -10.23
C LEU A 91 -10.96 3.42 -11.06
N ARG A 92 -11.93 2.55 -10.80
CA ARG A 92 -13.24 2.53 -11.46
C ARG A 92 -14.15 3.64 -10.95
N GLU A 93 -15.25 3.88 -11.67
CA GLU A 93 -16.24 4.94 -11.35
C GLU A 93 -17.01 4.69 -10.06
N ASP A 94 -17.15 3.43 -9.66
CA ASP A 94 -17.74 3.02 -8.39
C ASP A 94 -16.78 3.15 -7.19
N GLY A 95 -15.59 3.72 -7.40
CA GLY A 95 -14.57 3.88 -6.37
C GLY A 95 -13.85 2.58 -6.01
N LEU A 96 -14.07 1.49 -6.75
CA LEU A 96 -13.37 0.22 -6.54
C LEU A 96 -12.10 0.12 -7.41
N CYS A 97 -11.10 -0.59 -6.88
CA CYS A 97 -9.90 -0.93 -7.63
C CYS A 97 -10.19 -2.12 -8.54
N GLU A 98 -9.99 -1.96 -9.85
CA GLU A 98 -10.19 -3.02 -10.86
C GLU A 98 -9.35 -4.26 -10.57
N LEU A 99 -8.07 -4.09 -10.27
CA LEU A 99 -7.15 -5.20 -9.96
C LEU A 99 -7.65 -6.06 -8.81
N HIS A 100 -8.19 -5.43 -7.77
CA HIS A 100 -8.70 -6.16 -6.63
C HIS A 100 -10.07 -6.80 -6.92
N ALA A 101 -10.96 -6.05 -7.58
CA ALA A 101 -12.30 -6.53 -7.89
C ALA A 101 -12.29 -7.73 -8.85
N GLU A 102 -11.37 -7.74 -9.82
CA GLU A 102 -11.33 -8.75 -10.88
C GLU A 102 -10.33 -9.88 -10.61
N HIS A 103 -9.23 -9.59 -9.90
CA HIS A 103 -8.14 -10.55 -9.71
C HIS A 103 -7.79 -10.84 -8.25
N ASP A 104 -8.53 -10.26 -7.29
CA ASP A 104 -8.22 -10.33 -5.86
C ASP A 104 -6.75 -9.99 -5.55
N TRP A 105 -6.19 -9.07 -6.34
CA TRP A 105 -4.77 -8.75 -6.30
C TRP A 105 -4.55 -7.23 -6.25
N LYS A 106 -3.47 -6.82 -5.58
CA LYS A 106 -3.03 -5.43 -5.48
C LYS A 106 -1.51 -5.39 -5.53
N PRO A 107 -0.90 -4.34 -6.12
CA PRO A 107 0.53 -4.12 -6.02
C PRO A 107 0.97 -4.02 -4.55
N THR A 108 2.20 -4.41 -4.26
CA THR A 108 2.78 -4.46 -2.92
C THR A 108 2.54 -3.16 -2.14
N ARG A 109 2.77 -1.99 -2.77
CA ARG A 109 2.55 -0.69 -2.12
C ARG A 109 1.09 -0.44 -1.72
N CYS A 110 0.13 -0.97 -2.49
CA CYS A 110 -1.29 -0.88 -2.18
C CYS A 110 -1.69 -1.84 -1.06
N SER A 111 -1.11 -3.05 -1.04
CA SER A 111 -1.36 -4.05 0.01
C SER A 111 -0.85 -3.59 1.37
N VAL A 112 0.28 -2.89 1.41
CA VAL A 112 0.88 -2.35 2.63
C VAL A 112 0.05 -1.21 3.23
N PHE A 113 -0.82 -0.54 2.47
CA PHE A 113 -1.63 0.56 2.99
C PHE A 113 -2.61 0.07 4.10
N PRO A 114 -2.71 0.76 5.25
CA PRO A 114 -2.29 2.14 5.57
C PRO A 114 -0.87 2.25 6.16
N LEU A 115 -0.15 1.14 6.22
CA LEU A 115 1.19 1.07 6.79
C LEU A 115 2.23 1.65 5.83
N GLU A 116 3.42 1.89 6.37
CA GLU A 116 4.64 2.07 5.62
C GLU A 116 5.71 1.13 6.15
N VAL A 117 6.45 0.53 5.21
CA VAL A 117 7.63 -0.28 5.46
C VAL A 117 8.88 0.56 5.20
N ALA A 118 9.87 0.42 6.08
CA ALA A 118 11.22 0.93 5.96
C ALA A 118 12.25 -0.16 6.33
N LEU A 119 13.39 -0.21 5.63
CA LEU A 119 14.51 -1.10 5.96
C LEU A 119 15.55 -0.35 6.79
N GLU A 120 15.67 -0.69 8.08
CA GLU A 120 16.63 -0.07 8.98
C GLU A 120 17.47 -1.13 9.69
N GLY A 121 18.81 -1.05 9.57
CA GLY A 121 19.70 -2.01 10.22
C GLY A 121 19.58 -3.45 9.72
N GLY A 122 18.99 -3.66 8.53
CA GLY A 122 18.68 -4.99 7.99
C GLY A 122 17.35 -5.56 8.49
N GLU A 123 16.56 -4.78 9.23
CA GLU A 123 15.25 -5.18 9.75
C GLU A 123 14.14 -4.41 9.04
N ILE A 124 13.03 -5.10 8.75
CA ILE A 124 11.82 -4.47 8.24
C ILE A 124 11.10 -3.81 9.42
N ARG A 125 10.99 -2.49 9.36
CA ARG A 125 10.23 -1.67 10.28
C ARG A 125 8.93 -1.24 9.65
N VAL A 126 7.87 -1.33 10.42
CA VAL A 126 6.50 -1.10 9.96
C VAL A 126 5.86 -0.06 10.86
N SER A 127 5.49 1.07 10.28
CA SER A 127 4.79 2.16 10.97
C SER A 127 3.52 2.53 10.20
N THR A 128 2.73 3.46 10.72
CA THR A 128 1.57 4.02 9.98
C THR A 128 2.00 5.23 9.17
N ARG A 129 1.47 5.35 7.94
CA ARG A 129 1.62 6.59 7.18
C ARG A 129 0.91 7.72 7.91
N GLU A 130 1.61 8.83 8.19
CA GLU A 130 1.04 9.99 8.87
C GLU A 130 -0.25 10.47 8.19
N LYS A 131 -0.22 10.59 6.86
CA LYS A 131 -1.39 11.01 6.06
C LYS A 131 -2.56 10.04 6.11
N ALA A 132 -2.36 8.76 6.45
CA ALA A 132 -3.47 7.83 6.58
C ALA A 132 -4.36 8.22 7.78
N TRP A 133 -3.80 8.76 8.86
CA TRP A 133 -4.59 9.25 9.99
C TRP A 133 -5.49 10.43 9.64
N ASP A 134 -5.07 11.27 8.69
CA ASP A 134 -5.82 12.46 8.28
C ASP A 134 -6.89 12.17 7.23
N HIS A 135 -6.69 11.13 6.42
CA HIS A 135 -7.48 10.94 5.18
C HIS A 135 -8.10 9.56 5.03
N CYS A 136 -7.65 8.55 5.77
CA CYS A 136 -8.16 7.19 5.64
C CYS A 136 -9.23 6.91 6.69
N GLU A 137 -10.47 6.84 6.22
CA GLU A 137 -11.64 6.48 7.03
C GLU A 137 -11.59 5.03 7.53
N GLY A 138 -10.71 4.18 6.98
CA GLY A 138 -10.51 2.80 7.42
C GLY A 138 -9.71 2.64 8.72
N MET A 139 -9.04 3.70 9.17
CA MET A 139 -8.27 3.69 10.41
C MET A 139 -9.23 3.62 11.61
N ASN A 140 -9.06 2.60 12.46
CA ASN A 140 -9.93 2.32 13.60
C ASN A 140 -11.41 2.08 13.27
N ALA A 141 -11.72 1.70 12.03
CA ALA A 141 -13.09 1.48 11.56
C ALA A 141 -13.66 0.09 11.90
N SER A 142 -12.79 -0.86 12.31
CA SER A 142 -13.16 -2.26 12.53
C SER A 142 -12.62 -2.80 13.86
N GLU A 143 -12.92 -4.06 14.16
CA GLU A 143 -12.32 -4.79 15.29
C GLU A 143 -11.03 -5.54 14.87
N ARG A 144 -10.67 -5.53 13.58
CA ARG A 144 -9.52 -6.27 13.04
C ARG A 144 -8.23 -5.54 13.37
N ARG A 145 -7.52 -6.04 14.39
CA ARG A 145 -6.22 -5.51 14.81
C ARG A 145 -5.16 -5.77 13.75
N VAL A 146 -4.44 -4.73 13.33
CA VAL A 146 -3.43 -4.82 12.27
C VAL A 146 -2.27 -5.73 12.68
N VAL A 147 -1.82 -5.60 13.93
CA VAL A 147 -0.69 -6.39 14.45
C VAL A 147 -0.93 -7.90 14.42
N ASP A 148 -2.19 -8.34 14.54
CA ASP A 148 -2.58 -9.75 14.55
C ASP A 148 -2.74 -10.32 13.12
N HIS A 149 -2.65 -9.47 12.08
CA HIS A 149 -2.93 -9.79 10.68
C HIS A 149 -1.92 -9.17 9.71
N LEU A 150 -0.66 -9.00 10.15
CA LEU A 150 0.39 -8.36 9.35
C LEU A 150 0.64 -9.06 8.00
N ASP A 151 0.42 -10.36 7.93
CA ASP A 151 0.52 -11.18 6.71
C ASP A 151 -0.41 -10.70 5.59
N ALA A 152 -1.57 -10.14 5.94
CA ALA A 152 -2.49 -9.58 4.97
C ALA A 152 -2.06 -8.21 4.40
N PHE A 153 -1.14 -7.52 5.09
CA PHE A 153 -0.65 -6.20 4.69
C PHE A 153 0.76 -6.25 4.11
N LEU A 154 1.58 -7.20 4.55
CA LEU A 154 2.99 -7.30 4.21
C LEU A 154 3.20 -8.52 3.31
N PRO A 155 3.22 -8.36 1.97
CA PRO A 155 3.56 -9.46 1.09
C PRO A 155 4.92 -10.07 1.45
N GLU A 156 5.02 -11.41 1.36
CA GLU A 156 6.22 -12.15 1.74
C GLU A 156 7.47 -11.64 1.00
N TYR A 157 7.31 -11.24 -0.26
CA TYR A 157 8.35 -10.69 -1.13
C TYR A 157 9.05 -9.44 -0.58
N LEU A 158 8.46 -8.70 0.37
CA LEU A 158 9.13 -7.53 0.98
C LEU A 158 10.50 -7.88 1.59
N TRP A 159 10.67 -9.10 2.11
CA TRP A 159 11.94 -9.57 2.68
C TRP A 159 12.97 -10.00 1.62
N GLU A 160 12.58 -10.07 0.35
CA GLU A 160 13.44 -10.47 -0.77
C GLU A 160 13.95 -9.25 -1.56
N LEU A 161 13.37 -8.07 -1.29
CA LEU A 161 13.77 -6.81 -1.89
C LEU A 161 15.07 -6.27 -1.31
N ASP A 162 15.97 -5.81 -2.18
CA ASP A 162 17.16 -5.04 -1.79
C ASP A 162 16.77 -3.72 -1.07
N ASN A 163 15.61 -3.17 -1.46
CA ASN A 163 15.02 -2.00 -0.81
C ASN A 163 13.48 -2.16 -0.77
N PRO A 164 12.88 -2.47 0.39
CA PRO A 164 11.43 -2.56 0.57
C PRO A 164 10.77 -1.24 0.99
N ASP A 165 11.50 -0.12 1.05
CA ASP A 165 10.96 1.16 1.52
C ASP A 165 9.72 1.60 0.73
N THR A 166 8.60 1.78 1.39
CA THR A 166 7.35 2.17 0.71
C THR A 166 7.10 3.69 0.72
N LYS A 167 8.02 4.46 1.32
CA LYS A 167 8.03 5.94 1.35
C LYS A 167 8.71 6.54 0.12
N ARG A 168 8.60 5.86 -1.02
CA ARG A 168 9.01 6.34 -2.34
C ARG A 168 7.77 6.80 -3.09
N GLY A 169 7.84 7.98 -3.68
CA GLY A 169 6.71 8.63 -4.32
C GLY A 169 7.14 9.45 -5.53
N LEU A 170 6.20 9.60 -6.46
CA LEU A 170 6.22 10.56 -7.57
C LEU A 170 6.26 12.00 -7.06
#